data_AF-A0A2M7JYY7-F1
#
_entry.id   AF-A0A2M7JYY7-F1
#
_cell.length_a   1.000
_cell.length_b   1.000
_cell.length_c   1.000
_cell.angle_alpha   90.00
_cell.angle_beta   90.00
_cell.angle_gamma   90.00
#
_symmetry.space_group_name_H-M   'P 1'
#
loop_
_entity.id
_entity.type
_entity.pdbx_description
1 polymer ?
#
loop_
_entity_poly.entity_id
_entity_poly.type
_entity_poly.pdbx_seq_one_letter_code
_entity_poly.pdbx_strand_id
1 'polypeptide(L)' 'MVSDIIGSDKILFGSDYPLISQDRIISQIQSSELSEEDKSNILGANAQRLLKVSEEQSPFKLPLI' A
#
# COMPACT_ATOMS: atom_id res chain seq x y z
N MET A 1 -4.95 -12.05 10.53
CA MET A 1 -3.83 -11.55 9.69
C MET A 1 -2.85 -10.75 10.54
N VAL A 2 -1.67 -10.39 10.01
CA VAL A 2 -0.71 -9.50 10.70
C VAL A 2 -1.37 -8.16 11.10
N SER A 3 -2.31 -7.66 10.28
CA SER A 3 -3.13 -6.48 10.58
C SER A 3 -3.87 -6.56 11.92
N ASP A 4 -4.29 -7.75 12.36
CA ASP A 4 -5.06 -7.92 13.60
C ASP A 4 -4.17 -7.83 14.85
N ILE A 5 -2.85 -7.94 14.67
CA ILE A 5 -1.87 -7.89 15.75
C ILE A 5 -1.29 -6.48 15.87
N ILE A 6 -0.91 -5.85 14.75
CA ILE A 6 -0.17 -4.57 14.76
C ILE A 6 -0.96 -3.37 14.23
N GLY A 7 -2.15 -3.59 13.67
CA GLY A 7 -2.93 -2.57 12.96
C GLY A 7 -2.50 -2.43 11.49
N SER A 8 -3.47 -2.25 10.60
CA SER A 8 -3.19 -2.04 9.17
C SER A 8 -2.44 -0.73 8.91
N ASP A 9 -2.57 0.28 9.79
CA ASP A 9 -1.92 1.59 9.71
C ASP A 9 -0.38 1.54 9.93
N LYS A 10 0.15 0.37 10.28
CA LYS A 10 1.58 0.11 10.52
C LYS A 10 2.23 -0.78 9.45
N ILE A 11 1.50 -1.15 8.40
CA ILE A 11 1.98 -2.08 7.36
C ILE A 11 2.24 -1.32 6.05
N LEU A 12 3.40 -1.54 5.43
CA LEU A 12 3.74 -0.95 4.13
C LEU A 12 3.80 -2.05 3.06
N PHE A 13 3.27 -1.75 1.87
CA PHE A 13 3.50 -2.57 0.69
C PHE A 13 4.98 -2.56 0.26
N GLY A 14 5.51 -3.73 -0.08
CA GLY A 14 6.81 -3.90 -0.70
C GLY A 14 6.86 -5.24 -1.43
N SER A 15 7.22 -5.24 -2.72
CA SER A 15 7.19 -6.45 -3.55
C SER A 15 8.53 -7.18 -3.65
N ASP A 16 9.64 -6.60 -3.19
CA ASP A 16 10.98 -7.14 -3.47
C ASP A 16 11.28 -7.28 -4.98
N TYR A 17 10.88 -6.27 -5.77
CA TYR A 17 11.18 -6.26 -7.20
C TYR A 17 12.71 -6.11 -7.43
N PRO A 18 13.33 -6.87 -8.37
CA PRO A 18 12.72 -7.70 -9.42
C PRO A 18 12.46 -9.18 -9.05
N LEU A 19 12.72 -9.59 -7.80
CA LEU A 19 12.54 -10.99 -7.39
C LEU A 19 11.06 -11.43 -7.42
N ILE A 20 10.14 -10.56 -7.02
CA ILE A 20 8.69 -10.79 -7.15
C ILE A 20 8.03 -9.61 -7.89
N SER A 21 7.16 -9.92 -8.84
CA SER A 21 6.40 -8.92 -9.58
C SER A 21 5.44 -8.17 -8.65
N GLN A 22 5.36 -6.85 -8.84
CA GLN A 22 4.46 -5.98 -8.07
C GLN A 22 3.00 -6.43 -8.23
N ASP A 23 2.58 -6.68 -9.48
CA ASP A 23 1.20 -7.09 -9.82
C ASP A 23 0.74 -8.33 -9.07
N ARG A 24 1.65 -9.30 -8.82
CA ARG A 24 1.31 -10.52 -8.09
C ARG A 24 0.89 -10.20 -6.66
N ILE A 25 1.66 -9.38 -5.95
CA ILE A 25 1.38 -9.03 -4.55
C ILE A 25 0.18 -8.10 -4.46
N ILE A 26 0.07 -7.13 -5.38
CA ILE A 26 -1.08 -6.22 -5.45
C ILE A 26 -2.37 -7.01 -5.65
N SER A 27 -2.40 -7.93 -6.63
CA SER A 27 -3.57 -8.78 -6.90
C SER A 27 -3.95 -9.62 -5.69
N GLN A 28 -2.96 -10.17 -4.97
CA GLN A 28 -3.19 -10.95 -3.76
C GLN A 28 -3.85 -10.09 -2.66
N ILE A 29 -3.36 -8.88 -2.43
CA ILE A 29 -3.95 -7.95 -1.45
C ILE A 29 -5.38 -7.56 -1.86
N GLN A 30 -5.61 -7.24 -3.14
CA GLN A 30 -6.93 -6.89 -3.65
C GLN A 30 -7.94 -8.03 -3.49
N SER A 31 -7.51 -9.28 -3.72
CA SER A 31 -8.34 -10.48 -3.57
C SER A 31 -8.56 -10.93 -2.12
N SER A 32 -7.88 -10.32 -1.14
CA SER A 32 -8.00 -10.71 0.26
C SER A 32 -9.32 -10.24 0.89
N GLU A 33 -9.70 -10.89 2.00
CA GLU A 33 -10.88 -10.52 2.80
C GLU A 33 -10.65 -9.26 3.68
N LEU A 34 -9.54 -8.55 3.48
CA LEU A 34 -9.31 -7.26 4.14
C LEU A 34 -10.42 -6.26 3.79
N SER A 35 -10.69 -5.35 4.72
CA SER A 35 -11.50 -4.18 4.41
C SER A 35 -10.83 -3.32 3.34
N GLU A 36 -11.62 -2.56 2.58
CA GLU A 36 -11.07 -1.63 1.59
C GLU A 36 -10.17 -0.56 2.22
N GLU A 37 -10.46 -0.17 3.47
CA GLU A 37 -9.62 0.73 4.26
C GLU A 37 -8.24 0.10 4.55
N ASP A 38 -8.20 -1.16 4.98
CA ASP A 38 -6.94 -1.86 5.26
C ASP A 38 -6.12 -2.05 3.97
N LYS A 39 -6.78 -2.41 2.86
CA LYS A 39 -6.12 -2.51 1.54
C LYS A 39 -5.51 -1.18 1.13
N SER A 40 -6.25 -0.08 1.28
CA SER A 40 -5.77 1.27 0.96
C SER A 40 -4.59 1.70 1.84
N ASN A 41 -4.68 1.42 3.15
CA ASN A 41 -3.60 1.67 4.10
C ASN A 41 -2.30 0.96 3.66
N ILE A 42 -2.39 -0.34 3.37
CA ILE A 42 -1.23 -1.16 2.98
C ILE A 42 -0.67 -0.75 1.62
N LEU A 43 -1.52 -0.57 0.61
CA LEU A 43 -1.10 -0.32 -0.78
C LEU A 43 -0.51 1.06 -1.01
N GLY A 44 -0.83 2.07 -0.18
CA GLY A 44 -0.16 3.36 -0.32
C GLY A 44 -0.44 4.41 0.75
N ALA A 45 -1.59 4.42 1.41
CA ALA A 45 -1.93 5.52 2.32
C ALA A 45 -0.96 5.61 3.52
N ASN A 46 -0.44 4.47 4.01
CA ASN A 46 0.61 4.45 5.03
C ASN A 46 1.92 5.04 4.53
N ALA A 47 2.35 4.67 3.31
CA ALA A 47 3.58 5.19 2.71
C ALA A 47 3.47 6.70 2.47
N GLN A 48 2.31 7.17 2.02
CA GLN A 48 2.04 8.60 1.82
C GLN A 48 2.19 9.39 3.13
N ARG A 49 1.56 8.92 4.22
CA ARG A 49 1.69 9.53 5.55
C ARG A 49 3.13 9.51 6.06
N LEU A 50 3.82 8.39 5.92
CA LEU A 50 5.18 8.21 6.44
C LEU A 50 6.20 9.06 5.68
N LEU A 51 6.12 9.08 4.35
CA LEU A 51 7.04 9.78 3.47
C LEU A 51 6.65 11.25 3.23
N LYS A 52 5.51 11.68 3.78
CA LYS A 52 4.93 13.03 3.62
C LYS A 52 4.75 13.41 2.15
N VAL A 53 4.38 12.45 1.31
CA VAL A 53 4.07 12.70 -0.10
C VAL A 53 2.58 13.00 -0.23
N SER A 54 2.26 14.16 -0.80
CA SER A 54 0.91 14.53 -1.22
C SER A 54 0.84 14.55 -2.75
N GLU A 55 -0.36 14.43 -3.31
CA GLU A 55 -0.55 14.54 -4.77
C GLU A 55 0.01 15.85 -5.33
N GLU A 56 -0.09 16.93 -4.55
CA GLU A 56 0.46 18.25 -4.89
C GLU A 56 1.99 18.26 -5.01
N GLN A 57 2.68 17.33 -4.32
CA GLN A 57 4.15 17.21 -4.37
C GLN A 57 4.63 16.12 -5.33
N SER A 58 3.73 15.43 -6.04
CA SER A 58 4.09 14.43 -7.04
C SER A 58 4.72 15.12 -8.25
N PRO A 59 6.00 14.84 -8.60
CA PRO A 59 6.63 15.39 -9.81
C PRO A 59 5.93 14.91 -11.09
N PHE A 60 5.08 13.89 -10.97
CA PHE A 60 4.36 13.29 -12.10
C PHE A 60 2.91 13.79 -12.23
N LYS A 61 2.36 14.57 -11.26
CA LYS A 61 0.93 14.97 -11.22
C LYS A 61 -0.05 13.84 -11.53
N LEU A 62 0.32 12.61 -11.17
CA LEU A 62 -0.54 11.45 -11.29
C LEU A 62 -1.29 11.29 -9.96
N PRO A 63 -2.57 10.85 -10.00
CA PRO A 63 -3.28 10.49 -8.79
C PRO A 63 -2.45 9.43 -8.05
N LEU A 64 -2.26 9.65 -6.75
CA LEU A 64 -1.54 8.69 -5.93
C LEU A 64 -2.52 7.58 -5.59
N ILE A 65 -2.52 6.54 -6.45
CA ILE A 65 -3.38 5.34 -6.51
C ILE A 65 -4.87 5.59 -6.76
#